data_AF-A0AAJ1BPM4-F1
#
_entry.id   AF-A0AAJ1BPM4-F1
#
_cell.length_a   1.000
_cell.length_b   1.000
_cell.length_c   1.000
_cell.angle_alpha   90.00
_cell.angle_beta   90.00
_cell.angle_gamma   90.00
#
_symmetry.space_group_name_H-M   'P 1'
#
loop_
_entity.id
_entity.type
_entity.pdbx_description
1 polymer ?
#
loop_
_entity_poly.entity_id
_entity_poly.type
_entity_poly.pdbx_seq_one_letter_code
_entity_poly.pdbx_strand_id
1 'polypeptide(L)'
;ALGVPYNIAGYSFLLHLFAHLTGMKPGIFGHSLVDAHIYTKKADGSMEEYDHIPGLKEQLDRSVRKLPSLVINPSIKTLDDVMNLIDADTDTILSKFKLENYRPEPFIPFKVAV
;
A
#
# COMPACT_ATOMS: atom_id res chain seq x y z
N ALA A 1 -2.98 3.69 11.17
CA ALA A 1 -2.00 2.62 10.86
C ALA A 1 -2.39 1.79 9.63
N LEU A 2 -3.64 1.34 9.51
CA LEU A 2 -4.06 0.37 8.49
C LEU A 2 -4.39 0.97 7.11
N GLY A 3 -5.34 1.90 7.02
CA GLY A 3 -5.86 2.36 5.71
C GLY A 3 -4.85 3.17 4.89
N VAL A 4 -4.21 4.17 5.51
CA VAL A 4 -3.36 5.14 4.80
C VAL A 4 -2.21 4.48 4.01
N PRO A 5 -1.43 3.53 4.55
CA PRO A 5 -0.39 2.85 3.77
C PRO A 5 -0.93 2.11 2.54
N TYR A 6 -2.07 1.41 2.68
CA TYR A 6 -2.72 0.74 1.55
C TYR A 6 -3.23 1.74 0.50
N ASN A 7 -3.78 2.88 0.93
CA ASN A 7 -4.24 3.91 0.00
C ASN A 7 -3.07 4.53 -0.77
N ILE A 8 -1.96 4.85 -0.10
CA ILE A 8 -0.77 5.39 -0.78
C ILE A 8 -0.26 4.42 -1.84
N ALA A 9 -0.09 3.14 -1.47
CA ALA A 9 0.39 2.12 -2.40
C ALA A 9 -0.58 1.89 -3.56
N GLY A 10 -1.88 1.77 -3.28
CA GLY A 10 -2.91 1.50 -4.28
C GLY A 10 -3.08 2.62 -5.30
N TYR A 11 -3.18 3.87 -4.85
CA TYR A 11 -3.32 5.01 -5.78
C TYR A 11 -2.02 5.33 -6.52
N SER A 12 -0.86 5.10 -5.90
CA SER A 12 0.42 5.17 -6.62
C SER A 12 0.54 4.09 -7.69
N PHE A 13 0.05 2.87 -7.40
CA PHE A 13 -0.03 1.79 -8.39
C PHE A 13 -0.92 2.19 -9.57
N LEU A 14 -2.11 2.73 -9.32
CA LEU A 14 -3.01 3.21 -10.39
C LEU A 14 -2.38 4.32 -11.23
N LEU A 15 -1.70 5.28 -10.60
CA LEU A 15 -0.95 6.32 -11.32
C LEU A 15 0.08 5.72 -12.27
N HIS A 16 0.88 4.76 -11.79
CA HIS A 16 1.89 4.08 -12.61
C HIS A 16 1.26 3.22 -13.71
N LEU A 17 0.15 2.54 -13.42
CA LEU A 17 -0.56 1.71 -14.39
C LEU A 17 -1.10 2.57 -15.53
N PHE A 18 -1.78 3.68 -15.24
CA PHE A 18 -2.29 4.56 -16.29
C PHE A 18 -1.17 5.21 -17.09
N ALA A 19 -0.09 5.64 -16.44
CA ALA A 19 1.10 6.12 -17.15
C ALA A 19 1.66 5.06 -18.10
N HIS A 20 1.75 3.80 -17.66
CA HIS A 20 2.20 2.68 -18.50
C HIS A 20 1.29 2.44 -19.71
N LEU A 21 -0.03 2.35 -19.51
CA LEU A 21 -1.00 2.11 -20.58
C LEU A 21 -1.08 3.26 -21.60
N THR A 22 -0.77 4.48 -21.19
CA THR A 22 -0.82 5.67 -22.05
C THR A 22 0.53 6.06 -22.64
N GLY A 23 1.62 5.38 -22.27
CA GLY A 23 2.99 5.76 -22.64
C GLY A 23 3.46 7.07 -22.01
N MET A 24 2.78 7.55 -20.97
CA MET A 24 3.16 8.75 -20.23
C MET A 24 4.15 8.42 -19.11
N LYS A 25 4.85 9.44 -18.61
CA LYS A 25 5.65 9.32 -17.39
C LYS A 25 4.75 9.51 -16.16
N PRO A 26 4.88 8.68 -15.10
CA PRO A 26 4.18 8.90 -13.85
C PRO A 26 4.52 10.29 -13.29
N GLY A 27 3.49 11.03 -12.87
CA GLY A 27 3.61 12.33 -12.24
C GLY A 27 3.76 12.25 -10.73
N ILE A 28 3.20 13.21 -10.02
CA ILE A 28 3.18 13.27 -8.56
C ILE A 28 1.84 12.74 -8.06
N PHE A 29 1.88 11.79 -7.12
CA PHE A 29 0.71 11.42 -6.34
C PHE A 29 0.51 12.40 -5.18
N GLY A 30 -0.61 13.13 -5.19
CA GLY A 30 -1.04 14.01 -4.11
C GLY A 30 -2.15 13.35 -3.29
N HIS A 31 -2.02 13.35 -1.97
CA HIS A 31 -3.00 12.74 -1.05
C HIS A 31 -3.42 13.76 0.01
N SER A 32 -4.71 14.11 0.03
CA SER A 32 -5.30 14.97 1.05
C SER A 32 -6.16 14.15 1.99
N LEU A 33 -6.04 14.39 3.30
CA LEU A 33 -6.84 13.75 4.33
C LEU A 33 -7.76 14.79 4.97
N VAL A 34 -9.03 14.43 5.17
CA VAL A 34 -10.00 15.29 5.86
C VAL A 34 -9.97 14.98 7.37
N ASP A 35 -10.27 13.74 7.72
CA ASP A 35 -10.16 13.22 9.08
C ASP A 35 -8.98 12.23 9.13
N ALA A 36 -7.86 12.69 9.69
CA ALA A 36 -6.70 11.85 9.94
C ALA A 36 -6.70 11.45 11.42
N HIS A 37 -6.92 10.17 11.70
CA HIS A 37 -7.01 9.64 13.05
C HIS A 37 -6.19 8.36 13.26
N ILE A 38 -5.98 8.04 14.53
CA ILE A 38 -5.36 6.80 15.01
C ILE A 38 -6.35 6.12 15.95
N TYR A 39 -6.55 4.81 15.78
CA TYR A 39 -7.35 4.03 16.71
C TYR A 39 -6.59 3.82 18.02
N THR A 40 -7.28 4.06 19.13
CA THR A 40 -6.77 3.87 20.48
C THR A 40 -7.75 3.02 21.27
N LYS A 41 -7.28 2.43 22.37
CA LYS A 41 -8.20 1.88 23.37
C LYS A 41 -9.08 2.96 24.00
N LYS A 42 -10.21 2.56 24.57
CA LYS A 42 -11.07 3.46 25.33
C LYS A 42 -10.49 3.75 26.71
N ALA A 43 -10.90 4.88 27.30
CA ALA A 43 -10.43 5.32 28.62
C ALA A 43 -10.82 4.35 29.74
N ASP A 44 -11.91 3.60 29.57
CA ASP A 44 -12.37 2.55 30.49
C ASP A 44 -11.60 1.22 30.35
N GLY A 45 -10.60 1.17 29.48
CA GLY A 45 -9.79 -0.03 29.22
C GLY A 45 -10.42 -1.01 28.23
N SER A 46 -11.65 -0.78 27.76
CA SER A 46 -12.24 -1.60 26.71
C SER A 46 -11.59 -1.31 25.34
N MET A 47 -11.74 -2.25 24.39
CA MET A 47 -11.16 -2.16 23.05
C MET A 47 -9.62 -2.08 23.04
N GLU A 48 -8.95 -2.63 24.06
CA GLU A 48 -7.48 -2.61 24.16
C GLU A 48 -6.79 -3.26 22.96
N GLU A 49 -7.40 -4.29 22.39
CA GLU A 49 -6.87 -4.98 21.21
C GLU A 49 -6.87 -4.13 19.93
N TYR A 50 -7.55 -2.99 19.92
CA TYR A 50 -7.60 -2.04 18.81
C TYR A 50 -6.68 -0.84 19.01
N ASP A 51 -5.88 -0.81 20.10
CA ASP A 51 -4.92 0.25 20.32
C ASP A 51 -3.74 0.14 19.35
N HIS A 52 -3.62 1.12 18.44
CA HIS A 52 -2.53 1.16 17.47
C HIS A 52 -1.31 1.95 17.98
N ILE A 53 -1.41 2.62 19.13
CA ILE A 53 -0.34 3.50 19.63
C ILE A 53 0.99 2.77 19.86
N PRO A 54 1.03 1.58 20.51
CA PRO A 54 2.30 0.89 20.76
C PRO A 54 3.03 0.53 19.46
N GLY A 55 2.32 -0.07 18.49
CA GLY A 55 2.90 -0.44 17.20
C GLY A 55 3.31 0.77 16.36
N LEU A 56 2.57 1.88 16.43
CA LEU A 56 2.96 3.11 15.74
C LEU A 56 4.21 3.74 16.35
N LYS A 57 4.38 3.69 17.68
CA LYS A 57 5.62 4.14 18.33
C LYS A 57 6.80 3.29 17.89
N GLU A 58 6.66 1.97 17.89
CA GLU A 58 7.68 1.06 17.35
C GLU A 58 8.01 1.40 15.89
N GLN A 59 7.00 1.72 15.07
CA GLN A 59 7.22 2.10 13.67
C GLN A 59 8.01 3.40 13.53
N LEU A 60 7.76 4.38 14.40
CA LEU A 60 8.45 5.68 14.39
C LEU A 60 9.92 5.58 14.82
N ASP A 61 10.28 4.57 15.60
CA ASP A 61 11.68 4.33 16.02
C ASP A 61 12.53 3.66 14.90
N ARG A 62 11.89 3.21 13.81
CA ARG A 62 12.59 2.56 12.69
C ARG A 62 13.22 3.58 11.75
N SER A 63 14.43 3.28 11.27
CA SER A 63 15.08 4.09 10.23
C SER A 63 14.43 3.88 8.86
N VAL A 64 14.13 4.97 8.15
CA VAL A 64 13.59 4.91 6.80
C VAL A 64 14.63 4.32 5.84
N ARG A 65 14.22 3.29 5.08
CA ARG A 65 15.04 2.64 4.05
C ARG A 65 14.76 3.22 2.66
N LYS A 66 15.60 2.89 1.69
CA LYS A 66 15.36 3.26 0.28
C LYS A 66 14.02 2.70 -0.19
N LEU A 67 13.28 3.49 -0.96
CA LEU A 67 12.00 3.09 -1.53
C LEU A 67 12.19 1.97 -2.58
N PRO A 68 11.20 1.06 -2.72
CA PRO A 68 11.18 0.09 -3.80
C PRO A 68 10.90 0.76 -5.16
N SER A 69 10.95 -0.02 -6.23
CA SER A 69 10.49 0.39 -7.56
C SER A 69 9.44 -0.58 -8.08
N LEU A 70 8.34 -0.05 -8.61
CA LEU A 70 7.31 -0.84 -9.28
C LEU A 70 7.73 -1.11 -10.73
N VAL A 71 7.76 -2.38 -11.11
CA VAL A 71 7.96 -2.85 -12.47
C VAL A 71 6.66 -3.48 -12.98
N ILE A 72 6.14 -2.93 -14.07
CA ILE A 72 4.97 -3.45 -14.77
C ILE A 72 5.47 -4.21 -16.00
N ASN A 73 5.01 -5.44 -16.16
CA ASN A 73 5.41 -6.29 -17.28
C ASN A 73 5.01 -5.64 -18.62
N PRO A 74 5.92 -5.51 -19.60
CA PRO A 74 5.63 -4.89 -20.91
C PRO A 74 4.55 -5.59 -21.72
N SER A 75 4.11 -6.81 -21.33
CA SER A 75 2.97 -7.47 -21.94
C SER A 75 1.64 -6.79 -21.63
N ILE A 76 1.55 -5.97 -20.58
CA ILE A 76 0.33 -5.25 -20.20
C ILE A 76 0.24 -3.96 -21.02
N LYS A 77 -0.58 -3.95 -22.07
CA LYS A 77 -0.63 -2.83 -23.02
C LYS A 77 -1.98 -2.12 -23.02
N THR A 78 -3.04 -2.83 -22.68
CA THR A 78 -4.40 -2.30 -22.68
C THR A 78 -5.08 -2.51 -21.33
N LEU A 79 -6.22 -1.86 -21.14
CA LEU A 79 -7.06 -2.12 -19.97
C LEU A 79 -7.55 -3.57 -19.95
N ASP A 80 -7.87 -4.16 -21.11
CA ASP A 80 -8.31 -5.55 -21.20
C ASP A 80 -7.26 -6.53 -20.67
N ASP A 81 -5.96 -6.26 -20.91
CA ASP A 81 -4.87 -7.07 -20.35
C ASP A 81 -4.88 -7.07 -18.81
N VAL A 82 -5.31 -5.98 -18.18
CA VAL A 82 -5.46 -5.87 -16.73
C VAL A 82 -6.74 -6.54 -16.26
N MET A 83 -7.86 -6.32 -16.96
CA MET A 83 -9.16 -6.90 -16.61
C MET A 83 -9.13 -8.43 -16.64
N ASN A 84 -8.36 -9.02 -17.57
CA ASN A 84 -8.14 -10.47 -17.65
C ASN A 84 -7.36 -11.05 -16.44
N LEU A 85 -6.77 -10.20 -15.59
CA LEU A 85 -6.01 -10.62 -14.40
C LEU A 85 -6.79 -10.50 -13.09
N ILE A 86 -8.04 -10.00 -13.10
CA ILE A 86 -8.83 -9.77 -11.87
C ILE A 86 -9.03 -11.06 -11.09
N ASP A 87 -9.30 -12.16 -11.80
CA ASP A 87 -9.54 -13.47 -11.20
C ASP A 87 -8.30 -14.38 -11.25
N ALA A 88 -7.14 -13.82 -11.62
CA ALA A 88 -5.89 -14.57 -11.67
C ALA A 88 -5.37 -14.88 -10.26
N ASP A 89 -4.63 -15.98 -10.15
CA ASP A 89 -3.96 -16.34 -8.90
C ASP A 89 -2.84 -15.35 -8.54
N THR A 90 -2.42 -15.38 -7.28
CA THR A 90 -1.42 -14.45 -6.74
C THR A 90 -0.08 -14.55 -7.48
N ASP A 91 0.37 -15.76 -7.85
CA ASP A 91 1.66 -15.92 -8.51
C ASP A 91 1.61 -15.33 -9.93
N THR A 92 0.49 -15.52 -10.63
CA THR A 92 0.24 -14.88 -11.92
C THR A 92 0.26 -13.35 -11.80
N ILE A 93 -0.44 -12.77 -10.81
CA ILE A 93 -0.44 -11.30 -10.59
C ILE A 93 0.98 -10.80 -10.29
N LEU A 94 1.70 -11.45 -9.38
CA LEU A 94 3.08 -11.08 -9.01
C LEU A 94 4.08 -11.31 -10.15
N SER A 95 3.76 -12.14 -11.13
CA SER A 95 4.57 -12.25 -12.36
C SER A 95 4.45 -11.01 -13.26
N LYS A 96 3.33 -10.29 -13.18
CA LYS A 96 2.99 -9.11 -14.00
C LYS A 96 3.33 -7.79 -13.33
N PHE A 97 3.16 -7.71 -12.00
CA PHE A 97 3.40 -6.50 -11.22
C PHE A 97 4.37 -6.82 -10.08
N LYS A 98 5.59 -6.26 -10.16
CA LYS A 98 6.69 -6.59 -9.25
C LYS A 98 7.19 -5.37 -8.51
N LEU A 99 7.50 -5.54 -7.23
CA LEU A 99 8.27 -4.56 -6.47
C LEU A 99 9.72 -5.01 -6.40
N GLU A 100 10.60 -4.27 -7.04
CA GLU A 100 12.04 -4.47 -6.93
C GLU A 100 12.61 -3.69 -5.75
N ASN A 101 13.64 -4.26 -5.12
CA ASN A 101 14.34 -3.67 -3.97
C ASN A 101 13.44 -3.37 -2.75
N TYR A 102 12.30 -4.05 -2.63
CA TYR A 102 11.46 -3.94 -1.45
C TYR A 102 12.07 -4.68 -0.25
N ARG A 103 12.62 -3.91 0.69
CA ARG A 103 13.31 -4.43 1.89
C ARG A 103 12.69 -3.82 3.15
N PRO A 104 11.44 -4.16 3.49
CA PRO A 104 10.76 -3.59 4.65
C PRO A 104 11.39 -4.04 5.97
N GLU A 105 11.10 -3.31 7.03
CA GLU A 105 11.27 -3.79 8.41
C GLU A 105 10.22 -4.87 8.74
N PRO A 106 10.39 -5.67 9.81
CA PRO A 106 9.44 -6.70 10.20
C PRO A 106 7.99 -6.19 10.32
N PHE A 107 7.02 -7.02 9.97
CA PHE A 107 5.59 -6.65 10.02
C PHE A 107 5.16 -6.27 11.45
N ILE A 108 4.42 -5.17 11.59
CA ILE A 108 3.77 -4.76 12.84
C ILE A 108 2.28 -5.07 12.71
N PRO A 109 1.72 -5.95 13.54
CA PRO A 109 0.31 -6.29 13.48
C PRO A 109 -0.55 -5.17 14.07
N PHE A 110 -1.59 -4.77 13.34
CA PHE A 110 -2.65 -3.88 13.80
C PHE A 110 -4.01 -4.55 13.59
N LYS A 111 -4.89 -4.57 14.59
CA LYS A 111 -6.26 -5.07 14.40
C LYS A 111 -7.12 -4.05 13.67
N VAL A 112 -7.90 -4.53 12.72
CA VAL A 112 -8.97 -3.76 12.08
C VAL A 112 -10.07 -3.54 13.11
N ALA A 113 -10.38 -2.29 13.44
CA ALA A 113 -11.53 -1.97 14.28
C ALA A 113 -12.83 -2.31 13.53
N VAL A 114 -13.74 -3.01 14.20
CA VAL A 114 -15.05 -3.43 13.69
C VAL A 114 -16.16 -2.76 14.48
#